data_AF-A0A7C4E0Q4-F1
#
_entry.id   AF-A0A7C4E0Q4-F1
#
_cell.length_a   1.000
_cell.length_b   1.000
_cell.length_c   1.000
_cell.angle_alpha   90.00
_cell.angle_beta   90.00
_cell.angle_gamma   90.00
#
_symmetry.space_group_name_H-M   'P 1'
#
loop_
_entity.id
_entity.type
_entity.pdbx_description
1 polymer ?
#
loop_
_entity_poly.entity_id
_entity_poly.type
_entity_poly.pdbx_seq_one_letter_code
_entity_poly.pdbx_strand_id
1 'polypeptide(L)'
;MLSREDVLFLRGLGLEKDGELTYTGKMAWVKMNFYEFAPPYGVKRWRTSEDGGLRNLEDISHVDLVEKFQPGAFDPSSDGVVAEMRTGGRMGRIVTAVVVDSLNESRLRRHDALAPVLEEYQRIKQRWGEEPNVVRDFHRGNIKSVIHLVAQLPSNGFGQFTEFPQRVEWRIYSGRRRLMTIGDRTYVTRDAKVVEVPTPTYGIYGDYTYGYAVEASPLDDTALLRLGASFILIVLRRIHHLSLMIMKFDMIVLAERKFVRFYEGECAGHLPTIDWRALRRDVEQYTPDELDEIILQQIDEEVYADFLARKLDWETARSYALKIIDYVLARERIALQLGPTVVSLPRPSRALKLASVAAVPLLLREDLRAGLFCIGIFDGEENKVYTGVFEMGSPTESTSPILSELSSLVDKGFALAVYSLETLQSVLEETGLSSLRALLTGLKHSGQLLDVRPLLEKKLSSDLSLDSVEKSLSLRRSIEPGDLLARTMLEKRRRPSMRLIRSKPSKLAEILELYLKEELRSVYIAALLAKHYGADGDENSARR
;
A
#
# COMPACT_ATOMS: atom_id res chain seq x y z
N MET A 1 -21.33 -4.43 -21.72
CA MET A 1 -20.37 -5.55 -21.65
C MET A 1 -19.12 -5.04 -20.97
N LEU A 2 -18.57 -5.78 -20.00
CA LEU A 2 -17.29 -5.46 -19.37
C LEU A 2 -16.17 -5.58 -20.40
N SER A 3 -15.18 -4.68 -20.36
CA SER A 3 -14.00 -4.78 -21.19
C SER A 3 -13.11 -5.95 -20.74
N ARG A 4 -12.18 -6.37 -21.60
CA ARG A 4 -11.20 -7.41 -21.23
C ARG A 4 -10.32 -6.98 -20.05
N GLU A 5 -10.02 -5.69 -19.94
CA GLU A 5 -9.25 -5.14 -18.82
C GLU A 5 -10.03 -5.23 -17.51
N ASP A 6 -11.34 -4.92 -17.53
CA ASP A 6 -12.21 -5.06 -16.35
C ASP A 6 -12.27 -6.51 -15.87
N VAL A 7 -12.39 -7.48 -16.79
CA VAL A 7 -12.42 -8.91 -16.43
C VAL A 7 -11.08 -9.35 -15.81
N LEU A 8 -9.96 -8.89 -16.36
CA LEU A 8 -8.64 -9.21 -15.80
C LEU A 8 -8.43 -8.56 -14.42
N PHE A 9 -8.93 -7.34 -14.23
CA PHE A 9 -8.91 -6.66 -12.93
C PHE A 9 -9.75 -7.42 -11.89
N LEU A 10 -10.98 -7.79 -12.23
CA LEU A 10 -11.85 -8.58 -11.35
C LEU A 10 -11.26 -9.96 -11.02
N ARG A 11 -10.56 -10.60 -11.97
CA ARG A 11 -9.78 -11.83 -11.72
C ARG A 11 -8.63 -11.58 -10.74
N GLY A 12 -7.90 -10.49 -10.90
CA GLY A 12 -6.83 -10.08 -9.99
C GLY A 12 -7.33 -9.88 -8.55
N LEU A 13 -8.57 -9.40 -8.39
CA LEU A 13 -9.24 -9.26 -7.10
C LEU A 13 -9.91 -10.56 -6.59
N GLY A 14 -9.90 -11.65 -7.38
CA GLY A 14 -10.58 -12.91 -7.04
C GLY A 14 -12.11 -12.84 -7.06
N LEU A 15 -12.69 -11.81 -7.69
CA LEU A 15 -14.15 -11.58 -7.76
C LEU A 15 -14.78 -12.32 -8.94
N GLU A 16 -14.01 -12.60 -9.98
CA GLU A 16 -14.44 -13.38 -11.16
C GLU A 16 -13.53 -14.61 -11.31
N LYS A 17 -14.14 -15.71 -11.75
CA LYS A 17 -13.42 -16.87 -12.25
C LYS A 17 -14.21 -17.51 -13.39
N ASP A 18 -13.55 -17.80 -14.51
CA ASP A 18 -14.10 -18.57 -15.65
C ASP A 18 -15.42 -18.02 -16.23
N GLY A 19 -15.60 -16.70 -16.21
CA GLY A 19 -16.80 -16.02 -16.73
C GLY A 19 -17.91 -15.82 -15.71
N GLU A 20 -17.73 -16.28 -14.46
CA GLU A 20 -18.72 -16.16 -13.39
C GLU A 20 -18.18 -15.43 -12.16
N LEU A 21 -19.07 -14.76 -11.43
CA LEU A 21 -18.72 -14.19 -10.13
C LEU A 21 -18.44 -15.30 -9.12
N THR A 22 -17.30 -15.21 -8.43
CA THR A 22 -17.00 -16.04 -7.27
C THR A 22 -17.97 -15.74 -6.13
N TYR A 23 -17.95 -16.52 -5.05
CA TYR A 23 -18.70 -16.17 -3.83
C TYR A 23 -18.39 -14.74 -3.38
N THR A 24 -17.11 -14.36 -3.38
CA THR A 24 -16.64 -13.00 -3.07
C THR A 24 -17.21 -11.98 -4.04
N GLY A 25 -17.21 -12.28 -5.35
CA GLY A 25 -17.82 -11.42 -6.37
C GLY A 25 -19.32 -11.19 -6.17
N LYS A 26 -20.07 -12.25 -5.85
CA LYS A 26 -21.51 -12.15 -5.55
C LYS A 26 -21.76 -11.31 -4.29
N MET A 27 -20.95 -11.52 -3.25
CA MET A 27 -21.03 -10.72 -2.03
C MET A 27 -20.68 -9.25 -2.28
N ALA A 28 -19.68 -8.98 -3.12
CA ALA A 28 -19.32 -7.62 -3.49
C ALA A 28 -20.47 -6.91 -4.21
N TRP A 29 -21.10 -7.59 -5.17
CA TRP A 29 -22.28 -7.05 -5.86
C TRP A 29 -23.44 -6.72 -4.91
N VAL A 30 -23.73 -7.59 -3.95
CA VAL A 30 -24.82 -7.39 -2.97
C VAL A 30 -24.51 -6.25 -2.00
N LYS A 31 -23.23 -6.04 -1.67
CA LYS A 31 -22.78 -5.05 -0.70
C LYS A 31 -22.51 -3.67 -1.30
N MET A 32 -22.42 -3.58 -2.64
CA MET A 32 -22.10 -2.34 -3.33
C MET A 32 -23.28 -1.37 -3.23
N ASN A 33 -23.30 -0.56 -2.16
CA ASN A 33 -24.29 0.48 -1.92
C ASN A 33 -23.65 1.87 -1.98
N PHE A 34 -24.50 2.90 -2.08
CA PHE A 34 -24.05 4.29 -2.32
C PHE A 34 -23.21 4.88 -1.16
N TYR A 35 -23.39 4.37 0.06
CA TYR A 35 -22.79 4.95 1.28
C TYR A 35 -21.86 4.01 2.04
N GLU A 36 -21.87 2.71 1.74
CA GLU A 36 -21.02 1.72 2.40
C GLU A 36 -20.98 0.40 1.63
N PHE A 37 -19.90 -0.36 1.81
CA PHE A 37 -19.78 -1.73 1.34
C PHE A 37 -20.39 -2.75 2.33
N ALA A 38 -21.70 -2.65 2.55
CA ALA A 38 -22.44 -3.45 3.53
C ALA A 38 -23.82 -3.89 3.00
N PRO A 39 -24.59 -4.76 3.69
CA PRO A 39 -25.96 -5.07 3.31
C PRO A 39 -26.83 -3.79 3.19
N PRO A 40 -27.88 -3.77 2.34
CA PRO A 40 -28.67 -2.57 2.05
C PRO A 40 -29.59 -2.10 3.20
N TYR A 41 -29.43 -2.65 4.40
CA TYR A 41 -30.18 -2.29 5.60
C TYR A 41 -29.23 -1.90 6.73
N GLY A 42 -29.59 -0.84 7.46
CA GLY A 42 -28.83 -0.34 8.58
C GLY A 42 -29.01 -1.17 9.86
N VAL A 43 -28.18 -0.85 10.86
CA VAL A 43 -28.28 -1.37 12.22
C VAL A 43 -29.36 -0.58 12.96
N LYS A 44 -30.28 -1.29 13.63
CA LYS A 44 -31.40 -0.65 14.33
C LYS A 44 -30.90 0.20 15.49
N ARG A 45 -31.49 1.37 15.70
CA ARG A 45 -31.13 2.25 16.82
C ARG A 45 -32.36 2.50 17.69
N TRP A 46 -32.26 2.16 18.96
CA TRP A 46 -33.34 2.32 19.94
C TRP A 46 -32.94 3.30 21.02
N ARG A 47 -33.91 4.04 21.56
CA ARG A 47 -33.74 4.86 22.76
C ARG A 47 -34.58 4.31 23.89
N THR A 48 -33.98 4.18 25.06
CA THR A 48 -34.71 3.82 26.28
C THR A 48 -35.48 5.04 26.80
N SER A 49 -36.79 4.88 26.99
CA SER A 49 -37.71 5.89 27.52
C SER A 49 -37.65 5.94 29.05
N GLU A 50 -38.23 6.96 29.67
CA GLU A 50 -38.23 7.13 31.14
C GLU A 50 -38.98 6.01 31.88
N ASP A 51 -40.01 5.45 31.24
CA ASP A 51 -40.81 4.32 31.72
C ASP A 51 -40.16 2.94 31.46
N GLY A 52 -38.97 2.91 30.86
CA GLY A 52 -38.25 1.68 30.49
C GLY A 52 -38.66 1.11 29.12
N GLY A 53 -39.58 1.74 28.40
CA GLY A 53 -39.93 1.37 27.03
C GLY A 53 -38.82 1.68 26.01
N LEU A 54 -38.92 1.13 24.80
CA LEU A 54 -37.98 1.40 23.71
C LEU A 54 -38.66 2.19 22.60
N ARG A 55 -38.05 3.31 22.21
CA ARG A 55 -38.46 4.14 21.09
C ARG A 55 -37.51 3.95 19.93
N ASN A 56 -38.04 3.74 18.73
CA ASN A 56 -37.21 3.62 17.53
C ASN A 56 -36.61 4.99 17.16
N LEU A 57 -35.33 4.98 16.78
CA LEU A 57 -34.64 6.09 16.14
C LEU A 57 -34.32 5.71 14.68
N GLU A 58 -33.77 6.65 13.90
CA GLU A 58 -33.26 6.34 12.56
C GLU A 58 -32.13 5.31 12.64
N ASP A 59 -32.17 4.32 11.75
CA ASP A 59 -31.14 3.29 11.60
C ASP A 59 -29.79 3.94 11.30
N ILE A 60 -28.71 3.29 11.74
CA ILE A 60 -27.33 3.73 11.47
C ILE A 60 -26.68 2.82 10.42
N SER A 61 -25.67 3.32 9.73
CA SER A 61 -24.86 2.51 8.82
C SER A 61 -23.99 1.51 9.59
N HIS A 62 -23.49 0.48 8.90
CA HIS A 62 -22.50 -0.45 9.48
C HIS A 62 -21.16 0.24 9.74
N VAL A 63 -20.82 1.25 8.93
CA VAL A 63 -19.67 2.14 9.20
C VAL A 63 -19.89 2.95 10.47
N ASP A 64 -21.05 3.60 10.64
CA ASP A 64 -21.35 4.40 11.84
C ASP A 64 -21.38 3.53 13.11
N LEU A 65 -21.82 2.27 13.02
CA LEU A 65 -21.69 1.33 14.12
C LEU A 65 -20.24 1.27 14.61
N VAL A 66 -19.28 1.10 13.69
CA VAL A 66 -17.85 0.98 14.04
C VAL A 66 -17.27 2.32 14.48
N GLU A 67 -17.54 3.40 13.75
CA GLU A 67 -16.88 4.70 13.93
C GLU A 67 -17.51 5.61 15.00
N LYS A 68 -18.81 5.46 15.29
CA LYS A 68 -19.58 6.43 16.08
C LYS A 68 -20.42 5.81 17.20
N PHE A 69 -20.91 4.59 17.03
CA PHE A 69 -21.85 3.97 17.96
C PHE A 69 -21.25 2.74 18.63
N GLN A 70 -20.50 2.95 19.70
CA GLN A 70 -19.96 1.90 20.57
C GLN A 70 -20.46 2.12 22.01
N PRO A 71 -20.56 1.09 22.87
CA PRO A 71 -20.95 1.32 24.26
C PRO A 71 -20.08 2.39 24.94
N GLY A 72 -20.72 3.34 25.61
CA GLY A 72 -20.08 4.54 26.16
C GLY A 72 -19.86 5.69 25.18
N ALA A 73 -20.10 5.51 23.88
CA ALA A 73 -20.08 6.63 22.95
C ALA A 73 -21.32 7.52 23.14
N PHE A 74 -21.12 8.83 23.19
CA PHE A 74 -22.23 9.78 23.16
C PHE A 74 -22.87 9.77 21.77
N ASP A 75 -24.20 9.82 21.73
CA ASP A 75 -24.99 10.05 20.52
C ASP A 75 -25.52 11.49 20.54
N PRO A 76 -24.86 12.44 19.84
CA PRO A 76 -25.28 13.83 19.81
C PRO A 76 -26.62 14.05 19.10
N SER A 77 -27.01 13.14 18.21
CA SER A 77 -28.28 13.28 17.48
C SER A 77 -29.50 12.95 18.37
N SER A 78 -29.28 12.28 19.50
CA SER A 78 -30.33 11.96 20.45
C SER A 78 -30.06 12.45 21.88
N ASP A 79 -29.02 13.24 22.14
CA ASP A 79 -28.64 13.68 23.49
C ASP A 79 -28.56 12.49 24.47
N GLY A 80 -27.83 11.45 24.08
CA GLY A 80 -27.76 10.19 24.80
C GLY A 80 -26.37 9.57 24.80
N VAL A 81 -26.27 8.41 25.43
CA VAL A 81 -25.07 7.56 25.38
C VAL A 81 -25.48 6.16 24.95
N VAL A 82 -24.69 5.54 24.09
CA VAL A 82 -24.87 4.14 23.75
C VAL A 82 -24.61 3.30 25.00
N ALA A 83 -25.63 2.62 25.48
CA ALA A 83 -25.57 1.84 26.70
C ALA A 83 -25.37 0.35 26.44
N GLU A 84 -25.99 -0.18 25.37
CA GLU A 84 -26.01 -1.62 25.11
C GLU A 84 -25.96 -1.92 23.60
N MET A 85 -25.31 -3.03 23.25
CA MET A 85 -25.36 -3.65 21.94
C MET A 85 -26.22 -4.90 21.97
N ARG A 86 -27.24 -4.96 21.11
CA ARG A 86 -28.02 -6.18 20.88
C ARG A 86 -27.36 -6.98 19.77
N THR A 87 -26.99 -8.21 20.10
CA THR A 87 -26.35 -9.14 19.17
C THR A 87 -27.30 -10.27 18.76
N GLY A 88 -27.14 -10.77 17.54
CA GLY A 88 -27.90 -11.89 16.99
C GLY A 88 -27.08 -12.77 16.04
N GLY A 89 -27.79 -13.63 15.30
CA GLY A 89 -27.19 -14.65 14.42
C GLY A 89 -26.78 -15.93 15.16
N ARG A 90 -26.40 -16.98 14.41
CA ARG A 90 -26.08 -18.32 14.95
C ARG A 90 -25.00 -18.34 16.03
N MET A 91 -24.13 -17.33 16.08
CA MET A 91 -23.05 -17.22 17.06
C MET A 91 -23.14 -15.97 17.96
N GLY A 92 -24.22 -15.18 17.88
CA GLY A 92 -24.34 -13.95 18.68
C GLY A 92 -23.27 -12.88 18.37
N ARG A 93 -22.72 -12.88 17.16
CA ARG A 93 -21.59 -12.01 16.77
C ARG A 93 -22.00 -10.82 15.91
N ILE A 94 -23.24 -10.80 15.43
CA ILE A 94 -23.72 -9.74 14.54
C ILE A 94 -24.51 -8.76 15.39
N VAL A 95 -24.14 -7.48 15.37
CA VAL A 95 -24.94 -6.43 16.01
C VAL A 95 -26.21 -6.23 15.20
N THR A 96 -27.36 -6.39 15.84
CA THR A 96 -28.67 -6.18 15.23
C THR A 96 -29.27 -4.84 15.64
N ALA A 97 -28.91 -4.34 16.83
CA ALA A 97 -29.32 -3.02 17.27
C ALA A 97 -28.37 -2.38 18.30
N VAL A 98 -28.38 -1.05 18.33
CA VAL A 98 -27.76 -0.21 19.34
C VAL A 98 -28.85 0.35 20.25
N VAL A 99 -28.65 0.31 21.57
CA VAL A 99 -29.57 0.92 22.55
C VAL A 99 -28.89 2.13 23.18
N VAL A 100 -29.53 3.28 23.01
CA VAL A 100 -29.10 4.57 23.56
C VAL A 100 -29.93 4.87 24.81
N ASP A 101 -29.24 5.30 25.86
CA ASP A 101 -29.85 5.73 27.11
C ASP A 101 -29.62 7.24 27.35
N SER A 102 -30.42 7.81 28.26
CA SER A 102 -30.31 9.20 28.68
C SER A 102 -29.02 9.44 29.47
N LEU A 103 -28.50 10.67 29.33
CA LEU A 103 -27.32 11.17 30.04
C LEU A 103 -27.55 11.43 31.54
N ASN A 104 -28.75 11.15 32.06
CA ASN A 104 -29.06 11.28 33.47
C ASN A 104 -28.16 10.35 34.31
N GLU A 105 -27.44 10.91 35.29
CA GLU A 105 -26.49 10.16 36.12
C GLU A 105 -27.11 8.93 36.81
N SER A 106 -28.35 9.01 37.28
CA SER A 106 -29.04 7.87 37.91
C SER A 106 -29.27 6.72 36.94
N ARG A 107 -29.36 6.99 35.64
CA ARG A 107 -29.49 5.97 34.59
C ARG A 107 -28.12 5.44 34.18
N LEU A 108 -27.14 6.33 33.99
CA LEU A 108 -25.76 5.95 33.68
C LEU A 108 -25.18 4.98 34.73
N ARG A 109 -25.47 5.19 36.02
CA ARG A 109 -25.02 4.30 37.11
C ARG A 109 -25.62 2.89 37.07
N ARG A 110 -26.69 2.66 36.33
CA ARG A 110 -27.30 1.33 36.17
C ARG A 110 -26.56 0.47 35.15
N HIS A 111 -25.69 1.08 34.34
CA HIS A 111 -24.89 0.40 33.35
C HIS A 111 -23.50 0.10 33.91
N ASP A 112 -23.16 -1.18 34.03
CA ASP A 112 -21.93 -1.65 34.68
C ASP A 112 -20.66 -1.01 34.10
N ALA A 113 -20.62 -0.80 32.78
CA ALA A 113 -19.48 -0.17 32.11
C ALA A 113 -19.40 1.35 32.36
N LEU A 114 -20.53 2.04 32.60
CA LEU A 114 -20.57 3.51 32.71
C LEU A 114 -20.46 3.99 34.16
N ALA A 115 -20.88 3.19 35.13
CA ALA A 115 -20.77 3.52 36.55
C ALA A 115 -19.32 3.90 36.99
N PRO A 116 -18.28 3.09 36.72
CA PRO A 116 -16.91 3.44 37.12
C PRO A 116 -16.36 4.65 36.35
N VAL A 117 -16.74 4.81 35.08
CA VAL A 117 -16.34 5.96 34.25
C VAL A 117 -16.94 7.25 34.81
N LEU A 118 -18.20 7.20 35.24
CA LEU A 118 -18.89 8.33 35.86
C LEU A 118 -18.24 8.73 37.19
N GLU A 119 -17.85 7.76 38.02
CA GLU A 119 -17.12 8.03 39.26
C GLU A 119 -15.77 8.71 39.01
N GLU A 120 -15.04 8.24 38.00
CA GLU A 120 -13.78 8.87 37.59
C GLU A 120 -13.99 10.29 37.06
N TYR A 121 -15.02 10.51 36.23
CA TYR A 121 -15.41 11.84 35.77
C TYR A 121 -15.71 12.79 36.94
N GLN A 122 -16.51 12.34 37.91
CA GLN A 122 -16.84 13.13 39.09
C GLN A 122 -15.59 13.48 39.90
N ARG A 123 -14.69 12.51 40.09
CA ARG A 123 -13.40 12.70 40.76
C ARG A 123 -12.53 13.75 40.05
N ILE A 124 -12.45 13.69 38.72
CA ILE A 124 -11.70 14.65 37.90
C ILE A 124 -12.27 16.07 38.08
N LYS A 125 -13.59 16.23 37.97
CA LYS A 125 -14.27 17.53 38.11
C LYS A 125 -14.09 18.11 39.51
N GLN A 126 -14.25 17.29 40.55
CA GLN A 126 -14.01 17.71 41.94
C GLN A 126 -12.56 18.15 42.17
N ARG A 127 -11.57 17.46 41.60
CA ARG A 127 -10.15 17.87 41.67
C ARG A 127 -9.90 19.24 41.02
N TRP A 128 -10.64 19.57 39.97
CA TRP A 128 -10.60 20.90 39.35
C TRP A 128 -11.43 21.95 40.10
N GLY A 129 -12.11 21.59 41.19
CA GLY A 129 -13.02 22.46 41.91
C GLY A 129 -14.23 22.85 41.07
N GLU A 130 -14.70 21.94 40.22
CA GLU A 130 -15.90 22.06 39.40
C GLU A 130 -16.98 21.12 39.92
N GLU A 131 -18.24 21.57 39.85
CA GLU A 131 -19.39 20.70 40.13
C GLU A 131 -19.55 19.70 38.96
N PRO A 132 -19.55 18.38 39.20
CA PRO A 132 -19.81 17.41 38.14
C PRO A 132 -21.26 17.50 37.66
N ASN A 133 -21.46 17.54 36.34
CA ASN A 133 -22.77 17.46 35.71
C ASN A 133 -22.60 17.02 34.25
N VAL A 134 -22.82 15.73 33.97
CA VAL A 134 -22.57 15.13 32.65
C VAL A 134 -23.41 15.80 31.56
N VAL A 135 -24.69 16.07 31.84
CA VAL A 135 -25.61 16.71 30.87
C VAL A 135 -25.11 18.10 30.50
N ARG A 136 -24.81 18.93 31.51
CA ARG A 136 -24.30 20.29 31.31
C ARG A 136 -22.96 20.29 30.58
N ASP A 137 -22.06 19.39 30.97
CA ASP A 137 -20.75 19.30 30.33
C ASP A 137 -20.84 18.78 28.89
N PHE A 138 -21.75 17.87 28.61
CA PHE A 138 -22.00 17.37 27.26
C PHE A 138 -22.47 18.51 26.35
N HIS A 139 -23.51 19.24 26.75
CA HIS A 139 -24.01 20.38 25.97
C HIS A 139 -23.01 21.54 25.83
N ARG A 140 -22.07 21.68 26.78
CA ARG A 140 -20.99 22.68 26.70
C ARG A 140 -19.78 22.21 25.89
N GLY A 141 -19.77 20.96 25.41
CA GLY A 141 -18.61 20.34 24.76
C GLY A 141 -17.43 20.12 25.72
N ASN A 142 -17.68 20.07 27.02
CA ASN A 142 -16.69 19.78 28.05
C ASN A 142 -16.52 18.27 28.29
N ILE A 143 -17.36 17.44 27.69
CA ILE A 143 -17.15 15.99 27.65
C ILE A 143 -17.56 15.47 26.28
N LYS A 144 -16.75 14.58 25.72
CA LYS A 144 -17.06 13.88 24.47
C LYS A 144 -16.47 12.47 24.49
N SER A 145 -16.98 11.62 23.62
CA SER A 145 -16.46 10.27 23.41
C SER A 145 -15.60 10.23 22.16
N VAL A 146 -14.52 9.47 22.21
CA VAL A 146 -13.68 9.16 21.06
C VAL A 146 -13.57 7.65 20.95
N ILE A 147 -13.83 7.13 19.75
CA ILE A 147 -13.66 5.72 19.43
C ILE A 147 -12.33 5.58 18.71
N HIS A 148 -11.43 4.78 19.28
CA HIS A 148 -10.15 4.46 18.65
C HIS A 148 -10.34 3.28 17.71
N LEU A 149 -10.02 3.47 16.44
CA LEU A 149 -10.17 2.47 15.40
C LEU A 149 -8.83 1.82 15.08
N VAL A 150 -8.88 0.57 14.65
CA VAL A 150 -7.74 -0.15 14.10
C VAL A 150 -8.11 -0.58 12.68
N ALA A 151 -7.26 -0.16 11.73
CA ALA A 151 -7.41 -0.51 10.32
C ALA A 151 -6.28 -1.45 9.85
N GLN A 152 -6.68 -2.58 9.28
CA GLN A 152 -5.82 -3.39 8.44
C GLN A 152 -5.88 -2.83 7.01
N LEU A 153 -4.78 -2.24 6.56
CA LEU A 153 -4.69 -1.49 5.29
C LEU A 153 -3.76 -2.20 4.31
N PRO A 154 -3.97 -2.05 2.99
CA PRO A 154 -2.98 -2.45 1.99
C PRO A 154 -1.67 -1.67 2.21
N SER A 155 -0.53 -2.36 2.12
CA SER A 155 0.79 -1.76 2.38
C SER A 155 1.40 -1.08 1.16
N ASN A 156 0.83 -1.31 -0.03
CA ASN A 156 1.21 -0.66 -1.28
C ASN A 156 0.07 -0.75 -2.31
N GLY A 157 -0.45 0.40 -2.75
CA GLY A 157 -1.45 0.48 -3.80
C GLY A 157 -2.87 0.13 -3.35
N PHE A 158 -3.71 -0.28 -4.29
CA PHE A 158 -5.11 -0.62 -4.08
C PHE A 158 -5.27 -2.01 -3.46
N GLY A 159 -6.15 -2.14 -2.47
CA GLY A 159 -6.50 -3.44 -1.90
C GLY A 159 -7.64 -3.37 -0.90
N GLN A 160 -8.00 -4.52 -0.38
CA GLN A 160 -9.02 -4.61 0.67
C GLN A 160 -8.48 -4.04 1.99
N PHE A 161 -9.31 -3.30 2.71
CA PHE A 161 -9.06 -2.94 4.09
C PHE A 161 -10.18 -3.44 5.00
N THR A 162 -9.89 -3.48 6.29
CA THR A 162 -10.86 -3.83 7.33
C THR A 162 -10.61 -2.96 8.54
N GLU A 163 -11.67 -2.39 9.09
CA GLU A 163 -11.62 -1.51 10.25
C GLU A 163 -12.56 -2.00 11.34
N PHE A 164 -12.07 -1.92 12.58
CA PHE A 164 -12.81 -2.32 13.77
C PHE A 164 -12.48 -1.40 14.95
N PRO A 165 -13.40 -1.22 15.90
CA PRO A 165 -13.15 -0.40 17.06
C PRO A 165 -12.29 -1.16 18.07
N GLN A 166 -11.30 -0.48 18.65
CA GLN A 166 -10.42 -1.02 19.68
C GLN A 166 -10.92 -0.68 21.08
N ARG A 167 -11.25 0.59 21.33
CA ARG A 167 -11.71 1.08 22.64
C ARG A 167 -12.47 2.39 22.50
N VAL A 168 -13.23 2.73 23.55
CA VAL A 168 -13.95 4.00 23.67
C VAL A 168 -13.37 4.77 24.84
N GLU A 169 -13.16 6.07 24.67
CA GLU A 169 -12.65 6.96 25.71
C GLU A 169 -13.55 8.18 25.88
N TRP A 170 -13.73 8.63 27.12
CA TRP A 170 -14.30 9.94 27.44
C TRP A 170 -13.16 10.95 27.58
N ARG A 171 -13.16 11.97 26.71
CA ARG A 171 -12.32 13.16 26.84
C ARG A 171 -13.08 14.21 27.63
N ILE A 172 -12.57 14.55 28.81
CA ILE A 172 -13.18 15.47 29.76
C ILE A 172 -12.32 16.73 29.81
N TYR A 173 -12.96 17.88 29.64
CA TYR A 173 -12.33 19.20 29.66
C TYR A 173 -12.78 20.00 30.88
N SER A 174 -11.86 20.74 31.48
CA SER A 174 -12.16 21.72 32.51
C SER A 174 -12.97 22.87 31.93
N GLY A 175 -13.95 23.35 32.68
CA GLY A 175 -14.65 24.60 32.38
C GLY A 175 -13.76 25.84 32.58
N ARG A 176 -12.66 25.72 33.35
CA ARG A 176 -11.69 26.79 33.54
C ARG A 176 -10.78 26.92 32.32
N ARG A 177 -10.66 28.14 31.83
CA ARG A 177 -9.78 28.49 30.71
C ARG A 177 -8.42 28.95 31.26
N ARG A 178 -7.35 28.50 30.62
CA ARG A 178 -5.99 28.98 30.85
C ARG A 178 -5.54 29.78 29.65
N LEU A 179 -4.82 30.87 29.92
CA LEU A 179 -4.19 31.67 28.87
C LEU A 179 -2.73 31.23 28.76
N MET A 180 -2.31 30.91 27.54
CA MET A 180 -0.94 30.57 27.21
C MET A 180 -0.45 31.54 26.15
N THR A 181 0.61 32.27 26.44
CA THR A 181 1.23 33.17 25.45
C THR A 181 2.37 32.45 24.74
N ILE A 182 2.32 32.42 23.42
CA ILE A 182 3.39 31.87 22.56
C ILE A 182 3.73 32.96 21.56
N GLY A 183 4.96 33.49 21.63
CA GLY A 183 5.35 34.66 20.86
C GLY A 183 4.51 35.88 21.23
N ASP A 184 3.87 36.50 20.25
CA ASP A 184 2.94 37.63 20.36
C ASP A 184 1.47 37.21 20.46
N ARG A 185 1.16 35.91 20.39
CA ARG A 185 -0.21 35.38 20.40
C ARG A 185 -0.62 34.81 21.76
N THR A 186 -1.89 34.95 22.10
CA THR A 186 -2.49 34.40 23.32
C THR A 186 -3.48 33.29 22.97
N TYR A 187 -3.21 32.08 23.44
CA TYR A 187 -4.02 30.90 23.23
C TYR A 187 -4.88 30.62 24.47
N VAL A 188 -6.12 30.19 24.22
CA VAL A 188 -7.05 29.77 25.26
C VAL A 188 -7.03 28.25 25.33
N THR A 189 -6.44 27.70 26.39
CA THR A 189 -6.36 26.26 26.63
C THR A 189 -7.27 25.85 27.78
N ARG A 190 -7.52 24.54 27.91
CA ARG A 190 -8.27 23.95 29.01
C ARG A 190 -7.53 22.72 29.48
N ASP A 191 -7.58 22.43 30.78
CA ASP A 191 -7.11 21.14 31.26
C ASP A 191 -7.99 20.03 30.69
N ALA A 192 -7.38 18.93 30.27
CA ALA A 192 -8.07 17.76 29.75
C ALA A 192 -7.63 16.49 30.47
N LYS A 193 -8.56 15.54 30.61
CA LYS A 193 -8.30 14.18 31.09
C LYS A 193 -9.05 13.19 30.21
N VAL A 194 -8.47 12.00 30.06
CA VAL A 194 -9.02 10.90 29.28
C VAL A 194 -9.37 9.77 30.24
N VAL A 195 -10.55 9.18 30.08
CA VAL A 195 -11.02 8.01 30.83
C VAL A 195 -11.48 6.96 29.85
N GLU A 196 -10.85 5.79 29.84
CA GLU A 196 -11.28 4.66 29.02
C GLU A 196 -12.58 4.06 29.57
N VAL A 197 -13.51 3.73 28.68
CA VAL A 197 -14.75 3.04 29.03
C VAL A 197 -14.49 1.53 29.01
N PRO A 198 -14.66 0.82 30.14
CA PRO A 198 -14.32 -0.59 30.28
C PRO A 198 -15.40 -1.49 29.67
N THR A 199 -15.51 -1.48 28.35
CA THR A 199 -16.55 -2.21 27.59
C THR A 199 -15.96 -2.88 26.35
N PRO A 200 -16.45 -4.07 25.96
CA PRO A 200 -16.11 -4.62 24.66
C PRO A 200 -16.58 -3.72 23.52
N THR A 201 -15.82 -3.73 22.43
CA THR A 201 -16.19 -3.09 21.17
C THR A 201 -16.82 -4.09 20.21
N TYR A 202 -17.62 -3.57 19.27
CA TYR A 202 -18.47 -4.36 18.40
C TYR A 202 -18.44 -3.87 16.96
N GLY A 203 -18.66 -4.80 16.03
CA GLY A 203 -18.71 -4.50 14.61
C GLY A 203 -17.34 -4.59 13.95
N ILE A 204 -17.39 -4.90 12.67
CA ILE A 204 -16.25 -4.87 11.76
C ILE A 204 -16.83 -4.52 10.41
N TYR A 205 -16.18 -3.62 9.69
CA TYR A 205 -16.53 -3.38 8.29
C TYR A 205 -15.26 -3.47 7.46
N GLY A 206 -15.44 -3.81 6.19
CA GLY A 206 -14.33 -3.89 5.24
C GLY A 206 -14.80 -3.34 3.93
N ASP A 207 -13.86 -2.69 3.24
CA ASP A 207 -14.06 -2.06 1.94
C ASP A 207 -12.72 -2.12 1.19
N TYR A 208 -12.57 -1.38 0.10
CA TYR A 208 -11.33 -1.25 -0.64
C TYR A 208 -10.79 0.16 -0.51
N THR A 209 -9.46 0.30 -0.48
CA THR A 209 -8.79 1.59 -0.40
C THR A 209 -7.41 1.53 -1.06
N TYR A 210 -6.81 2.70 -1.31
CA TYR A 210 -5.39 2.82 -1.57
C TYR A 210 -4.64 3.03 -0.27
N GLY A 211 -3.57 2.27 -0.08
CA GLY A 211 -2.73 2.35 1.10
C GLY A 211 -1.24 2.33 0.75
N TYR A 212 -0.45 3.01 1.56
CA TYR A 212 0.98 3.11 1.41
C TYR A 212 1.65 3.11 2.78
N ALA A 213 2.52 2.15 3.03
CA ALA A 213 3.24 2.04 4.30
C ALA A 213 4.75 2.16 4.09
N VAL A 214 5.39 3.00 4.88
CA VAL A 214 6.86 3.15 4.89
C VAL A 214 7.40 2.94 6.30
N GLU A 215 8.53 2.23 6.38
CA GLU A 215 9.23 2.04 7.65
C GLU A 215 10.07 3.29 7.96
N ALA A 216 9.89 3.83 9.17
CA ALA A 216 10.69 4.93 9.71
C ALA A 216 11.85 4.37 10.56
N SER A 217 12.83 5.22 10.89
CA SER A 217 13.93 4.79 11.76
C SER A 217 13.40 4.42 13.16
N PRO A 218 13.89 3.33 13.78
CA PRO A 218 13.57 2.99 15.17
C PRO A 218 13.87 4.13 16.16
N LEU A 219 14.82 5.00 15.84
CA LEU A 219 15.24 6.13 16.68
C LEU A 219 14.29 7.34 16.60
N ASP A 220 13.34 7.35 15.66
CA ASP A 220 12.48 8.51 15.44
C ASP A 220 11.38 8.62 16.48
N ASP A 221 11.13 9.82 17.00
CA ASP A 221 10.03 10.05 17.93
C ASP A 221 8.68 9.89 17.20
N THR A 222 7.82 9.02 17.73
CA THR A 222 6.51 8.70 17.12
C THR A 222 5.57 9.91 17.12
N ALA A 223 5.59 10.75 18.15
CA ALA A 223 4.77 11.96 18.21
C ALA A 223 5.23 12.99 17.17
N LEU A 224 6.55 13.12 16.96
CA LEU A 224 7.09 14.00 15.92
C LEU A 224 6.84 13.46 14.51
N LEU A 225 6.84 12.14 14.31
CA LEU A 225 6.40 11.53 13.05
C LEU A 225 4.91 11.81 12.78
N ARG A 226 4.03 11.73 13.79
CA ARG A 226 2.61 12.11 13.64
C ARG A 226 2.45 13.59 13.29
N LEU A 227 3.23 14.46 13.92
CA LEU A 227 3.26 15.89 13.58
C LEU A 227 3.72 16.13 12.14
N GLY A 228 4.79 15.45 11.70
CA GLY A 228 5.26 15.51 10.31
C GLY A 228 4.24 14.98 9.30
N ALA A 229 3.58 13.86 9.60
CA ALA A 229 2.50 13.33 8.76
C ALA A 229 1.31 14.30 8.68
N SER A 230 0.94 14.91 9.79
CA SER A 230 -0.12 15.94 9.82
C SER A 230 0.26 17.16 9.00
N PHE A 231 1.53 17.58 9.04
CA PHE A 231 2.05 18.66 8.20
C PHE A 231 1.98 18.33 6.69
N ILE A 232 2.27 17.08 6.31
CA ILE A 232 2.08 16.62 4.93
C ILE A 232 0.61 16.77 4.51
N LEU A 233 -0.34 16.37 5.37
CA LEU A 233 -1.77 16.51 5.09
C LEU A 233 -2.20 17.99 4.96
N ILE A 234 -1.62 18.90 5.76
CA ILE A 234 -1.83 20.35 5.62
C ILE A 234 -1.38 20.81 4.22
N VAL A 235 -0.17 20.44 3.79
CA VAL A 235 0.35 20.82 2.48
C VAL A 235 -0.50 20.24 1.34
N LEU A 236 -0.89 18.96 1.44
CA LEU A 236 -1.83 18.34 0.50
C LEU A 236 -3.17 19.08 0.44
N ARG A 237 -3.68 19.57 1.57
CA ARG A 237 -4.90 20.37 1.60
C ARG A 237 -4.72 21.75 0.98
N ARG A 238 -3.62 22.45 1.32
CA ARG A 238 -3.41 23.86 0.99
C ARG A 238 -2.90 24.06 -0.43
N ILE A 239 -2.03 23.17 -0.92
CA ILE A 239 -1.42 23.27 -2.25
C ILE A 239 -2.15 22.37 -3.26
N HIS A 240 -2.50 21.14 -2.88
CA HIS A 240 -3.10 20.16 -3.80
C HIS A 240 -4.62 20.05 -3.68
N HIS A 241 -5.25 20.87 -2.82
CA HIS A 241 -6.70 20.95 -2.62
C HIS A 241 -7.38 19.64 -2.22
N LEU A 242 -6.63 18.67 -1.70
CA LEU A 242 -7.18 17.40 -1.24
C LEU A 242 -8.01 17.62 0.03
N SER A 243 -9.20 17.00 0.10
CA SER A 243 -10.02 17.05 1.32
C SER A 243 -9.32 16.34 2.48
N LEU A 244 -9.46 16.86 3.69
CA LEU A 244 -8.95 16.22 4.91
C LEU A 244 -9.60 14.85 5.17
N MET A 245 -10.78 14.60 4.58
CA MET A 245 -11.47 13.31 4.69
C MET A 245 -10.89 12.25 3.74
N ILE A 246 -10.26 12.68 2.65
CA ILE A 246 -9.72 11.79 1.62
C ILE A 246 -8.43 11.16 2.10
N MET A 247 -7.46 11.96 2.58
CA MET A 247 -6.16 11.43 2.98
C MET A 247 -6.08 11.30 4.50
N LYS A 248 -5.88 10.08 4.98
CA LYS A 248 -5.66 9.77 6.39
C LYS A 248 -4.25 9.21 6.59
N PHE A 249 -3.76 9.27 7.81
CA PHE A 249 -2.52 8.59 8.18
C PHE A 249 -2.70 7.78 9.46
N ASP A 250 -1.81 6.81 9.65
CA ASP A 250 -1.70 6.04 10.89
C ASP A 250 -0.24 5.68 11.18
N MET A 251 0.05 5.45 12.47
CA MET A 251 1.35 5.03 12.97
C MET A 251 1.27 3.63 13.58
N ILE A 252 1.94 2.66 12.96
CA ILE A 252 2.13 1.35 13.59
C ILE A 252 3.46 1.33 14.35
N VAL A 253 3.42 0.90 15.60
CA VAL A 253 4.61 0.53 16.38
C VAL A 253 4.58 -0.97 16.66
N LEU A 254 5.53 -1.71 16.09
CA LEU A 254 5.72 -3.15 16.30
C LEU A 254 7.09 -3.38 16.94
N ALA A 255 7.09 -3.56 18.25
CA ALA A 255 8.31 -3.55 19.07
C ALA A 255 9.11 -2.25 18.80
N GLU A 256 10.33 -2.35 18.27
CA GLU A 256 11.18 -1.20 17.94
C GLU A 256 10.93 -0.62 16.54
N ARG A 257 10.14 -1.32 15.70
CA ARG A 257 9.89 -0.92 14.32
C ARG A 257 8.71 0.04 14.26
N LYS A 258 8.85 1.10 13.48
CA LYS A 258 7.86 2.16 13.33
C LYS A 258 7.48 2.27 11.85
N PHE A 259 6.18 2.31 11.57
CA PHE A 259 5.68 2.49 10.21
C PHE A 259 4.75 3.68 10.14
N VAL A 260 4.99 4.56 9.18
CA VAL A 260 4.07 5.62 8.78
C VAL A 260 3.22 5.08 7.64
N ARG A 261 1.90 5.10 7.82
CA ARG A 261 0.94 4.66 6.79
C ARG A 261 0.13 5.86 6.32
N PHE A 262 -0.02 6.00 5.01
CA PHE A 262 -1.00 6.87 4.38
C PHE A 262 -2.05 6.00 3.70
N TYR A 263 -3.30 6.39 3.77
CA TYR A 263 -4.39 5.68 3.12
C TYR A 263 -5.54 6.61 2.81
N GLU A 264 -6.40 6.18 1.90
CA GLU A 264 -7.58 6.95 1.55
C GLU A 264 -8.77 6.58 2.43
N GLY A 265 -9.40 7.58 3.05
CA GLY A 265 -10.66 7.41 3.77
C GLY A 265 -11.83 7.06 2.84
N GLU A 266 -11.80 7.59 1.62
CA GLU A 266 -12.70 7.24 0.52
C GLU A 266 -11.84 6.86 -0.69
N CYS A 267 -12.07 5.70 -1.29
CA CYS A 267 -11.22 5.16 -2.36
C CYS A 267 -11.39 5.94 -3.69
N ALA A 268 -10.69 7.06 -3.80
CA ALA A 268 -10.74 7.99 -4.92
C ALA A 268 -9.51 7.91 -5.85
N GLY A 269 -8.44 7.23 -5.43
CA GLY A 269 -7.23 7.04 -6.24
C GLY A 269 -6.31 8.27 -6.32
N HIS A 270 -6.35 9.14 -5.30
CA HIS A 270 -5.43 10.27 -5.16
C HIS A 270 -4.02 9.86 -4.71
N LEU A 271 -3.89 8.96 -3.74
CA LEU A 271 -2.62 8.48 -3.20
C LEU A 271 -1.63 7.99 -4.29
N PRO A 272 -2.01 7.16 -5.26
CA PRO A 272 -1.10 6.74 -6.34
C PRO A 272 -0.74 7.86 -7.32
N THR A 273 -1.46 8.99 -7.32
CA THR A 273 -1.18 10.14 -8.21
C THR A 273 -0.23 11.17 -7.59
N ILE A 274 0.12 11.01 -6.31
CA ILE A 274 1.03 11.93 -5.61
C ILE A 274 2.45 11.74 -6.15
N ASP A 275 3.02 12.79 -6.74
CA ASP A 275 4.45 12.88 -7.00
C ASP A 275 5.16 13.29 -5.71
N TRP A 276 5.74 12.31 -5.02
CA TRP A 276 6.47 12.52 -3.76
C TRP A 276 7.66 13.48 -3.89
N ARG A 277 8.27 13.61 -5.07
CA ARG A 277 9.37 14.58 -5.27
C ARG A 277 8.85 16.00 -5.40
N ALA A 278 7.73 16.19 -6.08
CA ALA A 278 7.05 17.47 -6.13
C ALA A 278 6.59 17.88 -4.73
N LEU A 279 5.89 16.97 -4.03
CA LEU A 279 5.42 17.19 -2.66
C LEU A 279 6.57 17.53 -1.69
N ARG A 280 7.75 16.92 -1.86
CA ARG A 280 8.94 17.28 -1.07
C ARG A 280 9.31 18.75 -1.23
N ARG A 281 9.32 19.26 -2.46
CA ARG A 281 9.63 20.68 -2.75
C ARG A 281 8.55 21.60 -2.19
N ASP A 282 7.30 21.19 -2.31
CA ASP A 282 6.14 21.93 -1.80
C ASP A 282 6.20 22.04 -0.27
N VAL A 283 6.50 20.94 0.44
CA VAL A 283 6.73 20.94 1.91
C VAL A 283 7.92 21.81 2.29
N GLU A 284 9.01 21.78 1.53
CA GLU A 284 10.21 22.57 1.80
C GLU A 284 9.95 24.08 1.67
N GLN A 285 9.10 24.50 0.72
CA GLN A 285 8.80 25.91 0.45
C GLN A 285 7.58 26.45 1.20
N TYR A 286 6.71 25.57 1.72
CA TYR A 286 5.48 25.97 2.37
C TYR A 286 5.75 26.82 3.63
N THR A 287 5.02 27.91 3.81
CA THR A 287 5.12 28.75 5.00
C THR A 287 3.77 28.71 5.73
N PRO A 288 3.71 28.11 6.93
CA PRO A 288 2.45 27.97 7.65
C PRO A 288 1.86 29.30 8.11
N ASP A 289 0.53 29.38 8.13
CA ASP A 289 -0.24 30.50 8.64
C ASP A 289 -1.22 30.08 9.76
N GLU A 290 -2.01 31.04 10.26
CA GLU A 290 -2.98 30.81 11.35
C GLU A 290 -4.04 29.77 11.02
N LEU A 291 -4.39 29.64 9.74
CA LEU A 291 -5.39 28.66 9.31
C LEU A 291 -4.82 27.24 9.39
N ASP A 292 -3.51 27.07 9.27
CA ASP A 292 -2.87 25.75 9.38
C ASP A 292 -2.90 25.19 10.80
N GLU A 293 -2.91 26.07 11.82
CA GLU A 293 -3.14 25.65 13.21
C GLU A 293 -4.55 25.06 13.38
N ILE A 294 -5.55 25.69 12.77
CA ILE A 294 -6.94 25.22 12.79
C ILE A 294 -7.04 23.90 12.02
N ILE A 295 -6.40 23.79 10.86
CA ILE A 295 -6.38 22.56 10.07
C ILE A 295 -5.70 21.44 10.85
N LEU A 296 -4.57 21.69 11.51
CA LEU A 296 -3.89 20.70 12.35
C LEU A 296 -4.83 20.18 13.45
N GLN A 297 -5.57 21.07 14.11
CA GLN A 297 -6.56 20.69 15.10
C GLN A 297 -7.69 19.82 14.53
N GLN A 298 -8.11 20.04 13.27
CA GLN A 298 -9.10 19.20 12.59
C GLN A 298 -8.53 17.84 12.15
N ILE A 299 -7.25 17.78 11.80
CA ILE A 299 -6.57 16.53 11.42
C ILE A 299 -6.43 15.63 12.65
N ASP A 300 -5.83 16.17 13.72
CA ASP A 300 -5.57 15.41 14.94
C ASP A 300 -5.44 16.36 16.15
N GLU A 301 -6.46 16.35 17.01
CA GLU A 301 -6.49 17.18 18.22
C GLU A 301 -5.39 16.84 19.23
N GLU A 302 -4.95 15.57 19.30
CA GLU A 302 -3.88 15.16 20.24
C GLU A 302 -2.54 15.69 19.75
N VAL A 303 -2.27 15.55 18.44
CA VAL A 303 -1.08 16.14 17.81
C VAL A 303 -1.07 17.66 17.98
N TYR A 304 -2.22 18.33 17.80
CA TYR A 304 -2.31 19.78 18.02
C TYR A 304 -2.03 20.17 19.48
N ALA A 305 -2.57 19.44 20.46
CA ALA A 305 -2.31 19.70 21.88
C ALA A 305 -0.82 19.55 22.23
N ASP A 306 -0.17 18.50 21.73
CA ASP A 306 1.26 18.27 21.89
C ASP A 306 2.09 19.35 21.17
N PHE A 307 1.66 19.78 19.98
CA PHE A 307 2.30 20.84 19.22
C PHE A 307 2.23 22.20 19.94
N LEU A 308 1.09 22.51 20.54
CA LEU A 308 0.90 23.70 21.36
C LEU A 308 1.81 23.67 22.59
N ALA A 309 1.92 22.53 23.28
CA ALA A 309 2.85 22.34 24.39
C ALA A 309 4.32 22.53 23.98
N ARG A 310 4.64 22.26 22.71
CA ARG A 310 5.95 22.47 22.07
C ARG A 310 6.12 23.88 21.47
N LYS A 311 5.25 24.83 21.80
CA LYS A 311 5.31 26.23 21.35
C LYS A 311 5.16 26.43 19.84
N LEU A 312 4.42 25.54 19.16
CA LEU A 312 4.07 25.66 17.74
C LEU A 312 5.29 25.76 16.82
N ASP A 313 6.32 24.93 17.06
CA ASP A 313 7.53 24.89 16.25
C ASP A 313 7.30 24.21 14.88
N TRP A 314 6.84 24.99 13.91
CA TRP A 314 6.58 24.56 12.54
C TRP A 314 7.82 24.03 11.81
N GLU A 315 9.02 24.46 12.19
CA GLU A 315 10.24 23.94 11.57
C GLU A 315 10.52 22.49 11.97
N THR A 316 10.20 22.12 13.21
CA THR A 316 10.20 20.72 13.62
C THR A 316 9.17 19.90 12.84
N ALA A 317 7.96 20.42 12.63
CA ALA A 317 6.93 19.75 11.82
C ALA A 317 7.40 19.54 10.37
N ARG A 318 7.95 20.58 9.74
CA ARG A 318 8.52 20.54 8.38
C ARG A 318 9.65 19.52 8.27
N SER A 319 10.58 19.52 9.23
CA SER A 319 11.72 18.58 9.26
C SER A 319 11.28 17.13 9.29
N TYR A 320 10.30 16.79 10.14
CA TYR A 320 9.77 15.42 10.21
C TYR A 320 8.92 15.06 8.98
N ALA A 321 8.19 16.02 8.39
CA ALA A 321 7.49 15.81 7.12
C ALA A 321 8.46 15.44 5.98
N LEU A 322 9.53 16.21 5.81
CA LEU A 322 10.57 15.94 4.83
C LEU A 322 11.22 14.58 5.06
N LYS A 323 11.49 14.23 6.32
CA LYS A 323 12.04 12.93 6.69
C LYS A 323 11.14 11.76 6.31
N ILE A 324 9.82 11.88 6.51
CA ILE A 324 8.84 10.88 6.06
C ILE A 324 8.87 10.75 4.54
N ILE A 325 8.85 11.86 3.81
CA ILE A 325 8.91 11.85 2.34
C ILE A 325 10.22 11.22 1.86
N ASP A 326 11.35 11.49 2.52
CA ASP A 326 12.63 10.89 2.20
C ASP A 326 12.60 9.36 2.43
N TYR A 327 11.90 8.86 3.45
CA TYR A 327 11.67 7.41 3.59
C TYR A 327 10.85 6.84 2.44
N VAL A 328 9.81 7.56 2.00
CA VAL A 328 9.00 7.15 0.84
C VAL A 328 9.87 7.05 -0.42
N LEU A 329 10.64 8.10 -0.70
CA LEU A 329 11.54 8.16 -1.86
C LEU A 329 12.67 7.12 -1.77
N ALA A 330 13.17 6.82 -0.57
CA ALA A 330 14.16 5.77 -0.35
C ALA A 330 13.56 4.38 -0.60
N ARG A 331 12.31 4.14 -0.18
CA ARG A 331 11.58 2.89 -0.46
C ARG A 331 11.39 2.67 -1.96
N GLU A 332 11.27 3.73 -2.75
CA GLU A 332 11.15 3.65 -4.22
C GLU A 332 12.48 3.41 -4.94
N ARG A 333 13.61 3.32 -4.21
CA ARG A 333 14.93 3.15 -4.80
C ARG A 333 15.60 1.84 -4.36
N ILE A 334 16.53 1.39 -5.18
CA ILE A 334 17.48 0.32 -4.86
C ILE A 334 18.87 0.96 -4.88
N ALA A 335 19.57 0.88 -3.75
CA ALA A 335 20.98 1.21 -3.69
C ALA A 335 21.77 0.00 -4.17
N LEU A 336 22.56 0.19 -5.22
CA LEU A 336 23.48 -0.81 -5.76
C LEU A 336 24.89 -0.34 -5.52
N GLN A 337 25.73 -1.22 -4.97
CA GLN A 337 27.12 -0.91 -4.73
C GLN A 337 27.93 -1.31 -5.96
N LEU A 338 28.58 -0.35 -6.62
CA LEU A 338 29.51 -0.54 -7.73
C LEU A 338 30.92 -0.20 -7.26
N GLY A 339 31.62 -1.19 -6.71
CA GLY A 339 32.92 -0.97 -6.06
C GLY A 339 32.79 -0.01 -4.86
N PRO A 340 33.52 1.13 -4.83
CA PRO A 340 33.41 2.12 -3.76
C PRO A 340 32.18 3.04 -3.91
N THR A 341 31.53 3.06 -5.07
CA THR A 341 30.43 4.00 -5.37
C THR A 341 29.08 3.33 -5.13
N VAL A 342 28.14 4.05 -4.52
CA VAL A 342 26.75 3.60 -4.39
C VAL A 342 25.90 4.33 -5.41
N VAL A 343 25.25 3.56 -6.30
CA VAL A 343 24.33 4.08 -7.32
C VAL A 343 22.89 3.83 -6.88
N SER A 344 22.04 4.85 -6.98
CA SER A 344 20.64 4.78 -6.56
C SER A 344 19.68 4.73 -7.76
N LEU A 345 19.18 3.54 -8.06
CA LEU A 345 18.24 3.29 -9.16
C LEU A 345 16.80 3.25 -8.67
N PRO A 346 15.79 3.57 -9.50
CA PRO A 346 14.40 3.33 -9.14
C PRO A 346 14.13 1.82 -8.99
N ARG A 347 13.20 1.44 -8.10
CA ARG A 347 12.73 0.06 -8.01
C ARG A 347 12.03 -0.36 -9.30
N PRO A 348 12.13 -1.64 -9.69
CA PRO A 348 11.31 -2.19 -10.76
C PRO A 348 9.81 -1.93 -10.53
N SER A 349 9.13 -1.44 -11.58
CA SER A 349 7.69 -1.16 -11.59
C SER A 349 7.20 -0.98 -13.02
N ARG A 350 5.93 -1.32 -13.27
CA ARG A 350 5.25 -1.10 -14.55
C ARG A 350 5.18 0.38 -14.95
N ALA A 351 5.24 1.30 -13.98
CA ALA A 351 5.24 2.74 -14.22
C ALA A 351 6.46 3.21 -15.05
N LEU A 352 7.58 2.47 -14.99
CA LEU A 352 8.79 2.80 -15.73
C LEU A 352 8.70 2.49 -17.23
N LYS A 353 7.58 1.88 -17.68
CA LYS A 353 7.34 1.49 -19.08
C LYS A 353 8.54 0.77 -19.69
N LEU A 354 9.11 -0.15 -18.92
CA LEU A 354 10.26 -0.96 -19.26
C LEU A 354 9.90 -2.42 -18.99
N ALA A 355 10.27 -3.31 -19.89
CA ALA A 355 10.17 -4.75 -19.66
C ALA A 355 11.45 -5.43 -20.11
N SER A 356 11.99 -6.37 -19.35
CA SER A 356 13.14 -7.16 -19.78
C SER A 356 12.69 -8.45 -20.46
N VAL A 357 13.47 -8.90 -21.45
CA VAL A 357 13.25 -10.13 -22.20
C VAL A 357 14.57 -10.91 -22.25
N ALA A 358 14.48 -12.20 -21.95
CA ALA A 358 15.60 -13.12 -21.98
C ALA A 358 15.11 -14.51 -22.44
N ALA A 359 15.99 -15.28 -23.06
CA ALA A 359 15.70 -16.65 -23.46
C ALA A 359 16.93 -17.53 -23.30
N VAL A 360 16.70 -18.78 -22.91
CA VAL A 360 17.75 -19.78 -22.70
C VAL A 360 17.33 -21.09 -23.37
N PRO A 361 18.16 -21.65 -24.27
CA PRO A 361 18.00 -22.99 -24.78
C PRO A 361 18.81 -23.99 -23.94
N LEU A 362 18.24 -25.16 -23.69
CA LEU A 362 18.94 -26.33 -23.16
C LEU A 362 18.88 -27.45 -24.18
N LEU A 363 19.97 -27.64 -24.91
CA LEU A 363 20.12 -28.78 -25.82
C LEU A 363 20.21 -30.08 -25.02
N LEU A 364 19.32 -31.03 -25.31
CA LEU A 364 19.36 -32.39 -24.79
C LEU A 364 19.92 -33.37 -25.83
N ARG A 365 19.73 -33.09 -27.13
CA ARG A 365 20.29 -33.81 -28.27
C ARG A 365 20.89 -32.82 -29.27
N GLU A 366 22.20 -32.89 -29.46
CA GLU A 366 22.90 -32.02 -30.41
C GLU A 366 22.66 -32.44 -31.86
N ASP A 367 22.65 -33.74 -32.15
CA ASP A 367 22.46 -34.30 -33.50
C ASP A 367 21.06 -34.03 -34.08
N LEU A 368 20.05 -33.93 -33.22
CA LEU A 368 18.67 -33.63 -33.62
C LEU A 368 18.27 -32.18 -33.38
N ARG A 369 19.20 -31.32 -32.91
CA ARG A 369 18.91 -29.96 -32.42
C ARG A 369 17.61 -29.94 -31.60
N ALA A 370 17.58 -30.77 -30.57
CA ALA A 370 16.38 -30.99 -29.75
C ALA A 370 16.67 -30.76 -28.28
N GLY A 371 15.72 -30.13 -27.59
CA GLY A 371 15.91 -29.68 -26.23
C GLY A 371 14.71 -28.95 -25.65
N LEU A 372 14.98 -28.17 -24.61
CA LEU A 372 14.03 -27.23 -24.02
C LEU A 372 14.41 -25.81 -24.38
N PHE A 373 13.43 -24.97 -24.65
CA PHE A 373 13.64 -23.53 -24.67
C PHE A 373 12.81 -22.90 -23.56
N CYS A 374 13.34 -21.83 -22.98
CA CYS A 374 12.63 -21.02 -22.02
C CYS A 374 12.79 -19.57 -22.44
N ILE A 375 11.67 -18.87 -22.59
CA ILE A 375 11.64 -17.43 -22.85
C ILE A 375 10.78 -16.77 -21.79
N GLY A 376 11.23 -15.63 -21.30
CA GLY A 376 10.50 -14.93 -20.27
C GLY A 376 10.55 -13.43 -20.44
N ILE A 377 9.62 -12.81 -19.75
CA ILE A 377 9.34 -11.38 -19.78
C ILE A 377 9.12 -10.93 -18.35
N PHE A 378 9.75 -9.83 -17.96
CA PHE A 378 9.54 -9.18 -16.67
C PHE A 378 9.21 -7.70 -16.88
N ASP A 379 8.02 -7.30 -16.47
CA ASP A 379 7.46 -5.95 -16.71
C ASP A 379 7.73 -4.94 -15.56
N GLY A 380 8.61 -5.32 -14.64
CA GLY A 380 8.92 -4.58 -13.42
C GLY A 380 8.21 -5.12 -12.17
N GLU A 381 7.12 -5.87 -12.31
CA GLU A 381 6.36 -6.41 -11.17
C GLU A 381 6.13 -7.93 -11.31
N GLU A 382 5.70 -8.39 -12.48
CA GLU A 382 5.36 -9.79 -12.75
C GLU A 382 6.33 -10.45 -13.73
N ASN A 383 6.62 -11.73 -13.49
CA ASN A 383 7.38 -12.57 -14.41
C ASN A 383 6.44 -13.50 -15.18
N LYS A 384 6.47 -13.42 -16.50
CA LYS A 384 5.80 -14.39 -17.39
C LYS A 384 6.87 -15.21 -18.09
N VAL A 385 6.84 -16.52 -17.87
CA VAL A 385 7.84 -17.44 -18.41
C VAL A 385 7.14 -18.55 -19.18
N TYR A 386 7.66 -18.85 -20.36
CA TYR A 386 7.16 -19.86 -21.27
C TYR A 386 8.28 -20.84 -21.57
N THR A 387 8.07 -22.09 -21.15
CA THR A 387 9.04 -23.16 -21.37
C THR A 387 8.42 -24.22 -22.26
N GLY A 388 9.02 -24.44 -23.42
CA GLY A 388 8.57 -25.42 -24.41
C GLY A 388 9.67 -26.40 -24.81
N VAL A 389 9.29 -27.38 -25.62
CA VAL A 389 10.20 -28.32 -26.26
C VAL A 389 10.44 -27.86 -27.71
N PHE A 390 11.68 -28.04 -28.19
CA PHE A 390 12.00 -27.90 -29.61
C PHE A 390 12.68 -29.17 -30.12
N GLU A 391 12.40 -29.53 -31.36
CA GLU A 391 12.97 -30.68 -32.06
C GLU A 391 13.28 -30.29 -33.49
N MET A 392 14.41 -30.77 -34.04
CA MET A 392 14.89 -30.39 -35.37
C MET A 392 15.00 -28.86 -35.55
N GLY A 393 15.31 -28.14 -34.46
CA GLY A 393 15.37 -26.67 -34.46
C GLY A 393 14.01 -25.99 -34.64
N SER A 394 12.89 -26.64 -34.32
CA SER A 394 11.55 -26.05 -34.38
C SER A 394 10.76 -26.33 -33.10
N PRO A 395 9.95 -25.38 -32.61
CA PRO A 395 9.15 -25.57 -31.41
C PRO A 395 8.04 -26.59 -31.67
N THR A 396 7.80 -27.49 -30.71
CA THR A 396 6.70 -28.47 -30.79
C THR A 396 5.37 -27.92 -30.29
N GLU A 397 5.41 -26.81 -29.54
CA GLU A 397 4.27 -26.15 -28.92
C GLU A 397 3.99 -24.78 -29.57
N SER A 398 2.76 -24.26 -29.44
CA SER A 398 2.40 -22.95 -29.98
C SER A 398 3.12 -21.83 -29.23
N THR A 399 3.76 -20.94 -29.99
CA THR A 399 4.53 -19.80 -29.47
C THR A 399 3.74 -18.49 -29.52
N SER A 400 2.50 -18.54 -30.01
CA SER A 400 1.57 -17.41 -30.11
C SER A 400 1.36 -16.65 -28.79
N PRO A 401 1.29 -17.31 -27.61
CA PRO A 401 1.15 -16.59 -26.34
C PRO A 401 2.30 -15.62 -26.04
N ILE A 402 3.54 -16.00 -26.40
CA ILE A 402 4.73 -15.18 -26.18
C ILE A 402 4.67 -13.92 -27.05
N LEU A 403 4.33 -14.08 -28.33
CA LEU A 403 4.16 -12.98 -29.27
C LEU A 403 3.07 -12.01 -28.81
N SER A 404 1.91 -12.54 -28.42
CA SER A 404 0.80 -11.71 -27.95
C SER A 404 1.17 -10.90 -26.70
N GLU A 405 1.95 -11.46 -25.79
CA GLU A 405 2.40 -10.76 -24.58
C GLU A 405 3.36 -9.62 -24.92
N LEU A 406 4.36 -9.87 -25.77
CA LEU A 406 5.31 -8.84 -26.20
C LEU A 406 4.60 -7.72 -26.96
N SER A 407 3.73 -8.04 -27.91
CA SER A 407 2.95 -7.03 -28.64
C SER A 407 2.09 -6.19 -27.70
N SER A 408 1.40 -6.83 -26.75
CA SER A 408 0.58 -6.12 -25.74
C SER A 408 1.40 -5.13 -24.91
N LEU A 409 2.64 -5.48 -24.52
CA LEU A 409 3.52 -4.55 -23.80
C LEU A 409 3.93 -3.36 -24.67
N VAL A 410 4.31 -3.62 -25.93
CA VAL A 410 4.68 -2.57 -26.89
C VAL A 410 3.51 -1.63 -27.14
N ASP A 411 2.30 -2.16 -27.34
CA ASP A 411 1.08 -1.37 -27.54
C ASP A 411 0.75 -0.49 -26.31
N LYS A 412 1.09 -0.97 -25.10
CA LYS A 412 0.98 -0.22 -23.84
C LYS A 412 2.13 0.78 -23.61
N GLY A 413 3.00 0.96 -24.59
CA GLY A 413 4.10 1.92 -24.59
C GLY A 413 5.34 1.46 -23.81
N PHE A 414 5.51 0.16 -23.55
CA PHE A 414 6.72 -0.35 -22.91
C PHE A 414 7.89 -0.41 -23.90
N ALA A 415 9.08 -0.03 -23.43
CA ALA A 415 10.34 -0.35 -24.10
C ALA A 415 10.84 -1.72 -23.64
N LEU A 416 11.32 -2.54 -24.57
CA LEU A 416 11.87 -3.87 -24.26
C LEU A 416 13.37 -3.78 -24.03
N ALA A 417 13.90 -4.39 -22.98
CA ALA A 417 15.31 -4.47 -22.68
C ALA A 417 15.82 -5.91 -22.81
N VAL A 418 16.90 -6.09 -23.57
CA VAL A 418 17.59 -7.37 -23.72
C VAL A 418 19.05 -7.16 -23.35
N TYR A 419 19.68 -8.13 -22.68
CA TYR A 419 21.08 -7.95 -22.31
C TYR A 419 21.99 -7.85 -23.54
N SER A 420 21.86 -8.82 -24.45
CA SER A 420 22.58 -8.89 -25.72
C SER A 420 21.59 -9.32 -26.79
N LEU A 421 21.26 -8.42 -27.70
CA LEU A 421 20.33 -8.75 -28.78
C LEU A 421 20.88 -9.87 -29.68
N GLU A 422 22.17 -9.84 -29.98
CA GLU A 422 22.83 -10.86 -30.81
C GLU A 422 22.67 -12.26 -30.21
N THR A 423 22.95 -12.39 -28.90
CA THR A 423 22.81 -13.65 -28.18
C THR A 423 21.36 -14.12 -28.19
N LEU A 424 20.40 -13.23 -27.92
CA LEU A 424 18.99 -13.57 -27.95
C LEU A 424 18.54 -14.00 -29.36
N GLN A 425 18.97 -13.31 -30.41
CA GLN A 425 18.66 -13.68 -31.79
C GLN A 425 19.20 -15.06 -32.17
N SER A 426 20.42 -15.41 -31.71
CA SER A 426 20.98 -16.75 -31.88
C SER A 426 20.13 -17.82 -31.21
N VAL A 427 19.66 -17.57 -29.98
CA VAL A 427 18.77 -18.49 -29.25
C VAL A 427 17.45 -18.68 -30.00
N LEU A 428 16.85 -17.60 -30.48
CA LEU A 428 15.59 -17.67 -31.24
C LEU A 428 15.76 -18.40 -32.58
N GLU A 429 16.91 -18.28 -33.23
CA GLU A 429 17.22 -19.01 -34.45
C GLU A 429 17.43 -20.51 -34.19
N GLU A 430 18.19 -20.86 -33.15
CA GLU A 430 18.44 -22.25 -32.76
C GLU A 430 17.14 -23.00 -32.41
N THR A 431 16.17 -22.29 -31.84
CA THR A 431 14.89 -22.83 -31.38
C THR A 431 13.75 -22.69 -32.40
N GLY A 432 14.00 -22.10 -33.58
CA GLY A 432 13.00 -21.96 -34.65
C GLY A 432 11.95 -20.87 -34.42
N LEU A 433 12.23 -19.90 -33.55
CA LEU A 433 11.34 -18.80 -33.16
C LEU A 433 11.46 -17.58 -34.06
N SER A 434 11.37 -17.79 -35.38
CA SER A 434 11.60 -16.77 -36.43
C SER A 434 10.71 -15.53 -36.31
N SER A 435 9.44 -15.70 -35.93
CA SER A 435 8.48 -14.59 -35.77
C SER A 435 8.87 -13.65 -34.62
N LEU A 436 9.34 -14.21 -33.51
CA LEU A 436 9.84 -13.42 -32.37
C LEU A 436 11.12 -12.67 -32.76
N ARG A 437 12.01 -13.32 -33.51
CA ARG A 437 13.23 -12.69 -34.04
C ARG A 437 12.90 -11.48 -34.94
N ALA A 438 11.92 -11.63 -35.83
CA ALA A 438 11.47 -10.55 -36.70
C ALA A 438 10.89 -9.36 -35.90
N LEU A 439 10.07 -9.64 -34.89
CA LEU A 439 9.50 -8.62 -34.00
C LEU A 439 10.59 -7.83 -33.27
N LEU A 440 11.55 -8.50 -32.62
CA LEU A 440 12.64 -7.82 -31.90
C LEU A 440 13.51 -6.99 -32.84
N THR A 441 13.74 -7.48 -34.06
CA THR A 441 14.48 -6.73 -35.09
C THR A 441 13.74 -5.47 -35.49
N GLY A 442 12.41 -5.55 -35.70
CA GLY A 442 11.57 -4.39 -35.97
C GLY A 442 11.61 -3.36 -34.83
N LEU A 443 11.50 -3.83 -33.58
CA LEU A 443 11.55 -2.97 -32.39
C LEU A 443 12.91 -2.28 -32.18
N LYS A 444 14.01 -2.92 -32.58
CA LYS A 444 15.32 -2.26 -32.58
C LYS A 444 15.34 -1.06 -33.54
N HIS A 445 14.79 -1.22 -34.74
CA HIS A 445 14.74 -0.15 -35.75
C HIS A 445 13.78 0.98 -35.36
N SER A 446 12.71 0.68 -34.63
CA SER A 446 11.79 1.70 -34.10
C SER A 446 12.27 2.38 -32.81
N GLY A 447 13.43 1.99 -32.26
CA GLY A 447 13.97 2.53 -31.01
C GLY A 447 13.24 2.06 -29.75
N GLN A 448 12.34 1.09 -29.86
CA GLN A 448 11.56 0.54 -28.74
C GLN A 448 12.23 -0.67 -28.06
N LEU A 449 13.41 -1.07 -28.53
CA LEU A 449 14.23 -2.11 -27.93
C LEU A 449 15.60 -1.56 -27.49
N LEU A 450 15.92 -1.72 -26.21
CA LEU A 450 17.21 -1.42 -25.60
C LEU A 450 18.12 -2.65 -25.60
N ASP A 451 19.23 -2.53 -26.31
CA ASP A 451 20.35 -3.49 -26.28
C ASP A 451 21.30 -3.08 -25.16
N VAL A 452 21.21 -3.71 -24.00
CA VAL A 452 21.76 -3.19 -22.73
C VAL A 452 23.29 -3.30 -22.67
N ARG A 453 23.87 -4.41 -23.13
CA ARG A 453 25.33 -4.63 -23.09
C ARG A 453 26.09 -3.53 -23.83
N PRO A 454 25.82 -3.20 -25.11
CA PRO A 454 26.51 -2.11 -25.79
C PRO A 454 26.37 -0.74 -25.09
N LEU A 455 25.22 -0.48 -24.46
CA LEU A 455 24.99 0.77 -23.72
C LEU A 455 25.88 0.88 -22.47
N LEU A 456 26.05 -0.23 -21.74
CA LEU A 456 26.93 -0.30 -20.58
C LEU A 456 28.40 -0.29 -20.96
N GLU A 457 28.81 -1.06 -21.96
CA GLU A 457 30.21 -1.13 -22.43
C GLU A 457 30.71 0.24 -22.92
N LYS A 458 29.86 0.99 -23.64
CA LYS A 458 30.18 2.35 -24.08
C LYS A 458 30.47 3.31 -22.92
N LYS A 459 29.87 3.09 -21.75
CA LYS A 459 29.99 3.96 -20.57
C LYS A 459 31.09 3.50 -19.62
N LEU A 460 31.23 2.19 -19.44
CA LEU A 460 32.15 1.58 -18.49
C LEU A 460 33.51 1.22 -19.13
N SER A 461 33.64 1.36 -20.45
CA SER A 461 34.88 1.11 -21.22
C SER A 461 35.49 -0.27 -20.98
N SER A 462 34.65 -1.27 -20.74
CA SER A 462 35.02 -2.66 -20.50
C SER A 462 34.02 -3.59 -21.18
N ASP A 463 34.49 -4.76 -21.63
CA ASP A 463 33.60 -5.85 -22.07
C ASP A 463 32.89 -6.42 -20.84
N LEU A 464 31.56 -6.48 -20.90
CA LEU A 464 30.73 -6.83 -19.75
C LEU A 464 29.83 -8.02 -20.06
N SER A 465 30.10 -9.13 -19.37
CA SER A 465 29.15 -10.24 -19.27
C SER A 465 28.08 -9.93 -18.21
N LEU A 466 26.89 -10.54 -18.36
CA LEU A 466 25.81 -10.34 -17.38
C LEU A 466 26.23 -10.83 -15.98
N ASP A 467 26.98 -11.93 -15.90
CA ASP A 467 27.54 -12.45 -14.64
C ASP A 467 28.49 -11.43 -13.98
N SER A 468 29.32 -10.74 -14.77
CA SER A 468 30.18 -9.66 -14.26
C SER A 468 29.35 -8.50 -13.72
N VAL A 469 28.28 -8.11 -14.43
CA VAL A 469 27.35 -7.06 -13.99
C VAL A 469 26.66 -7.46 -12.69
N GLU A 470 26.18 -8.69 -12.58
CA GLU A 470 25.51 -9.20 -11.38
C GLU A 470 26.44 -9.21 -10.17
N LYS A 471 27.67 -9.72 -10.34
CA LYS A 471 28.71 -9.70 -9.30
C LYS A 471 29.05 -8.28 -8.88
N SER A 472 29.24 -7.39 -9.85
CA SER A 472 29.53 -5.97 -9.58
C SER A 472 28.40 -5.28 -8.85
N LEU A 473 27.13 -5.69 -9.06
CA LEU A 473 25.95 -5.12 -8.41
C LEU A 473 25.51 -5.89 -7.15
N SER A 474 26.27 -6.91 -6.73
CA SER A 474 25.90 -7.82 -5.63
C SER A 474 24.52 -8.47 -5.80
N LEU A 475 24.08 -8.69 -7.04
CA LEU A 475 22.87 -9.44 -7.35
C LEU A 475 23.12 -10.93 -7.10
N ARG A 476 22.24 -11.58 -6.35
CA ARG A 476 22.36 -13.01 -6.02
C ARG A 476 21.51 -13.84 -6.96
N ARG A 477 22.10 -14.90 -7.53
CA ARG A 477 21.37 -15.99 -8.17
C ARG A 477 21.23 -17.17 -7.21
N SER A 478 20.10 -17.85 -7.28
CA SER A 478 19.89 -19.12 -6.58
C SER A 478 20.38 -20.31 -7.39
N ILE A 479 20.48 -20.17 -8.72
CA ILE A 479 20.97 -21.20 -9.64
C ILE A 479 22.14 -20.63 -10.45
N GLU A 480 23.33 -21.20 -10.23
CA GLU A 480 24.50 -20.88 -11.02
C GLU A 480 24.42 -21.54 -12.42
N PRO A 481 24.98 -20.92 -13.48
CA PRO A 481 25.01 -21.52 -14.82
C PRO A 481 25.64 -22.93 -14.84
N GLY A 482 26.65 -23.16 -13.99
CA GLY A 482 27.28 -24.48 -13.83
C GLY A 482 26.33 -25.56 -13.29
N ASP A 483 25.43 -25.19 -12.37
CA ASP A 483 24.43 -26.12 -11.84
C ASP A 483 23.39 -26.48 -12.88
N LEU A 484 22.95 -25.49 -13.67
CA LEU A 484 22.02 -25.70 -14.78
C LEU A 484 22.63 -26.65 -15.83
N LEU A 485 23.91 -26.45 -16.17
CA LEU A 485 24.66 -27.33 -17.05
C LEU A 485 24.77 -28.75 -16.48
N ALA A 486 25.15 -28.89 -15.21
CA ALA A 486 25.28 -30.20 -14.55
C ALA A 486 23.95 -30.97 -14.57
N ARG A 487 22.83 -30.30 -14.27
CA ARG A 487 21.49 -30.91 -14.31
C ARG A 487 21.07 -31.29 -15.72
N THR A 488 21.40 -30.46 -16.71
CA THR A 488 21.19 -30.77 -18.13
C THR A 488 21.96 -32.03 -18.54
N MET A 489 23.22 -32.14 -18.14
CA MET A 489 24.06 -33.32 -18.41
C MET A 489 23.54 -34.59 -17.71
N LEU A 490 23.03 -34.47 -16.49
CA LEU A 490 22.39 -35.58 -15.79
C LEU A 490 21.12 -36.05 -16.51
N GLU A 491 20.30 -35.14 -17.02
CA GLU A 491 19.13 -35.49 -17.82
C GLU A 491 19.51 -36.13 -19.16
N LYS A 492 20.58 -35.66 -19.83
CA LYS A 492 21.15 -36.33 -21.02
C LYS A 492 21.53 -37.79 -20.70
N ARG A 493 22.23 -38.02 -19.57
CA ARG A 493 22.65 -39.37 -19.14
C ARG A 493 21.50 -40.30 -18.79
N ARG A 494 20.38 -39.78 -18.26
CA ARG A 494 19.18 -40.58 -17.96
C ARG A 494 18.46 -41.06 -19.22
N ARG A 495 18.73 -40.45 -20.37
CA ARG A 495 17.98 -40.64 -21.62
C ARG A 495 18.91 -40.91 -22.84
N PRO A 496 19.84 -41.89 -22.77
CA PRO A 496 20.88 -42.06 -23.78
C PRO A 496 20.36 -42.52 -25.16
N SER A 497 19.15 -43.12 -25.23
CA SER A 497 18.52 -43.64 -26.45
C SER A 497 17.24 -42.90 -26.86
N MET A 498 17.10 -41.64 -26.45
CA MET A 498 15.90 -40.83 -26.73
C MET A 498 15.79 -40.44 -28.21
N ARG A 499 14.78 -40.99 -28.92
CA ARG A 499 14.45 -40.62 -30.30
C ARG A 499 13.76 -39.25 -30.41
N LEU A 500 12.81 -38.96 -29.52
CA LEU A 500 12.06 -37.70 -29.42
C LEU A 500 11.80 -37.39 -27.94
N ILE A 501 11.67 -36.12 -27.59
CA ILE A 501 11.31 -35.63 -26.25
C ILE A 501 9.80 -35.81 -26.07
N ARG A 502 9.39 -37.04 -25.73
CA ARG A 502 7.97 -37.39 -25.51
C ARG A 502 7.31 -36.65 -24.34
N SER A 503 8.11 -36.25 -23.35
CA SER A 503 7.65 -35.48 -22.20
C SER A 503 8.72 -34.51 -21.72
N LYS A 504 8.30 -33.25 -21.52
CA LYS A 504 9.08 -32.17 -20.92
C LYS A 504 9.61 -32.62 -19.55
N PRO A 505 10.93 -32.64 -19.30
CA PRO A 505 11.49 -32.96 -17.99
C PRO A 505 11.11 -31.87 -16.99
N SER A 506 10.05 -32.09 -16.21
CA SER A 506 9.42 -31.07 -15.33
C SER A 506 10.41 -30.42 -14.37
N LYS A 507 11.25 -31.24 -13.69
CA LYS A 507 12.27 -30.72 -12.75
C LYS A 507 13.31 -29.83 -13.43
N LEU A 508 13.75 -30.17 -14.65
CA LEU A 508 14.70 -29.34 -15.38
C LEU A 508 14.04 -28.04 -15.86
N ALA A 509 12.78 -28.13 -16.29
CA ALA A 509 12.00 -26.97 -16.68
C ALA A 509 11.74 -26.00 -15.52
N GLU A 510 11.34 -26.48 -14.34
CA GLU A 510 11.12 -25.64 -13.15
C GLU A 510 12.39 -24.86 -12.76
N ILE A 511 13.54 -25.51 -12.84
CA ILE A 511 14.85 -24.90 -12.54
C ILE A 511 15.24 -23.89 -13.61
N LEU A 512 15.03 -24.24 -14.89
CA LEU A 512 15.26 -23.33 -16.00
C LEU A 512 14.36 -22.08 -15.90
N GLU A 513 13.11 -22.24 -15.48
CA GLU A 513 12.19 -21.12 -15.24
C GLU A 513 12.65 -20.23 -14.08
N LEU A 514 13.13 -20.81 -12.98
CA LEU A 514 13.66 -20.04 -11.86
C LEU A 514 14.93 -19.27 -12.25
N TYR A 515 15.85 -19.93 -12.95
CA TYR A 515 17.06 -19.32 -13.49
C TYR A 515 16.70 -18.11 -14.39
N LEU A 516 15.74 -18.29 -15.31
CA LEU A 516 15.37 -17.23 -16.24
C LEU A 516 14.68 -16.05 -15.54
N LYS A 517 13.87 -16.30 -14.49
CA LYS A 517 13.25 -15.22 -13.69
C LYS A 517 14.29 -14.33 -13.01
N GLU A 518 15.36 -14.93 -12.50
CA GLU A 518 16.46 -14.17 -11.89
C GLU A 518 17.23 -13.39 -12.95
N GLU A 519 17.53 -14.02 -14.08
CA GLU A 519 18.21 -13.37 -15.21
C GLU A 519 17.41 -12.15 -15.72
N LEU A 520 16.09 -12.29 -15.89
CA LEU A 520 15.21 -11.19 -16.31
C LEU A 520 15.28 -9.99 -15.36
N ARG A 521 15.29 -10.23 -14.04
CA ARG A 521 15.42 -9.16 -13.05
C ARG A 521 16.78 -8.48 -13.14
N SER A 522 17.85 -9.25 -13.35
CA SER A 522 19.20 -8.71 -13.56
C SER A 522 19.28 -7.86 -14.83
N VAL A 523 18.71 -8.32 -15.95
CA VAL A 523 18.65 -7.55 -17.20
C VAL A 523 17.85 -6.25 -17.00
N TYR A 524 16.75 -6.30 -16.25
CA TYR A 524 15.96 -5.12 -15.93
C TYR A 524 16.77 -4.09 -15.14
N ILE A 525 17.48 -4.53 -14.09
CA ILE A 525 18.34 -3.66 -13.27
C ILE A 525 19.49 -3.09 -14.10
N ALA A 526 20.12 -3.91 -14.95
CA ALA A 526 21.18 -3.47 -15.86
C ALA A 526 20.65 -2.42 -16.85
N ALA A 527 19.42 -2.56 -17.35
CA ALA A 527 18.79 -1.59 -18.23
C ALA A 527 18.50 -0.26 -17.50
N LEU A 528 18.07 -0.30 -16.23
CA LEU A 528 17.93 0.91 -15.42
C LEU A 528 19.27 1.61 -15.19
N LEU A 529 20.33 0.84 -14.95
CA LEU A 529 21.69 1.38 -14.81
C LEU A 529 22.15 2.06 -16.10
N ALA A 530 21.93 1.41 -17.25
CA ALA A 530 22.26 1.98 -18.56
C ALA A 530 21.51 3.29 -18.82
N LYS A 531 20.22 3.36 -18.46
CA LYS A 531 19.43 4.60 -18.53
C LYS A 531 19.93 5.68 -17.58
N HIS A 532 20.32 5.32 -16.36
CA HIS A 532 20.86 6.26 -15.38
C HIS A 532 22.13 6.95 -15.90
N TYR A 533 23.09 6.18 -16.44
CA TYR A 533 24.28 6.75 -17.09
C TYR A 533 23.99 7.53 -18.38
N GLY A 534 22.82 7.32 -18.99
CA GLY A 534 22.31 8.10 -20.11
C GLY A 534 21.89 9.51 -19.69
N ALA A 535 21.16 9.63 -18.58
CA ALA A 535 20.65 10.90 -18.05
C ALA A 535 21.77 11.83 -17.53
N ASP A 536 22.78 11.29 -16.84
CA ASP A 536 23.91 12.09 -16.32
C ASP A 536 24.85 12.64 -17.42
N GLY A 537 24.72 12.14 -18.66
CA GLY A 537 25.48 12.62 -19.81
C GLY A 537 25.00 13.96 -20.36
N ASP A 538 23.72 14.31 -20.15
CA ASP A 538 23.13 15.56 -20.64
C ASP A 538 23.31 16.74 -19.67
N GLU A 539 23.49 16.50 -18.37
CA GLU A 539 23.80 17.59 -17.43
C GLU A 539 25.23 18.13 -17.56
N ASN A 540 26.17 17.32 -18.07
CA ASN A 540 27.57 17.74 -18.29
C ASN A 540 27.84 18.30 -19.71
N SER A 541 26.90 18.19 -20.65
CA SER A 541 27.03 18.82 -21.97
C SER A 541 26.63 20.30 -21.95
N ALA A 542 25.87 20.75 -20.94
CA ALA A 542 25.51 22.15 -20.73
C ALA A 542 26.56 23.00 -19.98
N ARG A 543 27.73 22.42 -19.62
CA ARG A 543 28.83 23.11 -18.93
C ARG A 543 30.19 22.96 -19.63
N ARG A 544 30.21 23.03 -20.97
CA ARG A 544 31.45 23.27 -21.72
C ARG A 544 31.31 24.44 -22.67
#